data_AF-A0A2U1XEH7-F1
#
_entry.id   AF-A0A2U1XEH7-F1
#
_cell.length_a   1.000
_cell.length_b   1.000
_cell.length_c   1.000
_cell.angle_alpha   90.00
_cell.angle_beta   90.00
_cell.angle_gamma   90.00
#
_symmetry.space_group_name_H-M   'P 1'
#
loop_
_entity.id
_entity.type
_entity.pdbx_description
1 polymer ?
#
loop_
_entity_poly.entity_id
_entity_poly.type
_entity_poly.pdbx_seq_one_letter_code
_entity_poly.pdbx_strand_id
1 'polypeptide(L)'
;MIRSPHMPLMAALLLAAALPTASPAAAEPMKGRYELRCQDPQTRQWTVAGQVTDPEIAEQPAAGGKAGGRVVRGTGADGKPVALPMPSDRTCMLSAR
;
A
#
# COMPACT_ATOMS: atom_id res chain seq x y z
N MET A 1 -40.87 38.68 44.37
CA MET A 1 -41.50 37.43 43.92
C MET A 1 -42.05 37.71 42.52
N ILE A 2 -41.67 37.14 41.38
CA ILE A 2 -41.11 35.84 41.02
C ILE A 2 -40.38 35.98 39.67
N ARG A 3 -39.16 35.42 39.63
CA ARG A 3 -38.36 34.82 38.54
C ARG A 3 -38.72 35.07 37.06
N SER A 4 -37.74 35.61 36.33
CA SER A 4 -37.45 35.27 34.92
C SER A 4 -37.17 33.78 34.74
N PRO A 5 -37.39 33.24 33.53
CA PRO A 5 -36.35 32.42 32.92
C PRO A 5 -36.09 32.80 31.46
N HIS A 6 -34.84 33.23 31.26
CA HIS A 6 -33.98 33.03 30.10
C HIS A 6 -34.11 31.59 29.56
N MET A 7 -34.17 31.38 28.25
CA MET A 7 -33.05 30.78 27.48
C MET A 7 -33.39 30.53 26.00
N PRO A 8 -32.34 30.57 25.15
CA PRO A 8 -32.41 31.04 23.77
C PRO A 8 -32.77 29.94 22.77
N LEU A 9 -33.56 30.38 21.79
CA LEU A 9 -33.70 29.76 20.48
C LEU A 9 -32.38 29.99 19.72
N MET A 10 -31.57 28.96 19.47
CA MET A 10 -30.62 28.84 18.36
C MET A 10 -29.93 27.46 18.43
N ALA A 11 -30.67 26.43 18.01
CA ALA A 11 -30.10 25.14 17.65
C ALA A 11 -29.44 25.25 16.27
N ALA A 12 -28.20 25.74 16.24
CA ALA A 12 -27.40 25.78 15.01
C ALA A 12 -26.63 24.46 14.88
N LEU A 13 -27.11 23.65 13.94
CA LEU A 13 -26.63 22.37 13.46
C LEU A 13 -25.10 22.19 13.51
N LEU A 14 -24.66 21.20 14.30
CA LEU A 14 -23.36 20.56 14.15
C LEU A 14 -23.40 19.65 12.90
N LEU A 15 -23.05 20.19 11.73
CA LEU A 15 -22.65 19.36 10.59
C LEU A 15 -21.24 18.81 10.87
N ALA A 16 -21.18 17.73 11.64
CA ALA A 16 -20.02 16.84 11.65
C ALA A 16 -19.95 16.18 10.26
N ALA A 17 -19.14 16.76 9.37
CA ALA A 17 -18.78 16.13 8.12
C ALA A 17 -18.06 14.82 8.43
N ALA A 18 -18.80 13.71 8.33
CA ALA A 18 -18.27 12.36 8.29
C ALA A 18 -17.45 12.22 7.01
N LEU A 19 -16.18 12.62 7.07
CA LEU A 19 -15.18 12.22 6.10
C LEU A 19 -15.10 10.69 6.19
N PRO A 20 -15.36 9.92 5.11
CA PRO A 20 -14.98 8.52 5.11
C PRO A 20 -13.46 8.49 5.28
N THR A 21 -13.01 8.00 6.43
CA THR A 21 -11.63 7.54 6.60
C THR A 21 -11.45 6.42 5.60
N ALA A 22 -11.00 6.75 4.39
CA ALA A 22 -10.48 5.77 3.47
C ALA A 22 -9.32 5.12 4.20
N SER A 23 -9.58 3.96 4.80
CA SER A 23 -8.55 3.09 5.32
C SER A 23 -7.50 2.99 4.21
N PRO A 24 -6.19 3.13 4.51
CA PRO A 24 -5.21 2.70 3.54
C PRO A 24 -5.63 1.28 3.18
N ALA A 25 -5.80 1.02 1.89
CA ALA A 25 -5.88 -0.34 1.39
C ALA A 25 -4.52 -0.98 1.72
N ALA A 26 -4.36 -1.38 2.97
CA ALA A 26 -3.38 -2.35 3.39
C ALA A 26 -3.78 -3.57 2.58
N ALA A 27 -3.09 -3.76 1.46
CA ALA A 27 -3.26 -4.90 0.60
C ALA A 27 -3.26 -6.11 1.52
N GLU A 28 -4.42 -6.76 1.68
CA GLU A 28 -4.51 -7.95 2.51
C GLU A 28 -3.41 -8.90 2.03
N PRO A 29 -2.59 -9.45 2.93
CA PRO A 29 -1.50 -10.32 2.54
C PRO A 29 -2.08 -11.42 1.67
N MET A 30 -1.73 -11.37 0.38
CA MET A 30 -2.27 -12.27 -0.61
C MET A 30 -1.73 -13.65 -0.24
N LYS A 31 -2.57 -14.49 0.36
CA LYS A 31 -2.17 -15.84 0.78
C LYS A 31 -1.74 -16.63 -0.45
N GLY A 32 -0.57 -17.27 -0.35
CA GLY A 32 -0.03 -18.12 -1.41
C GLY A 32 1.31 -17.64 -1.94
N ARG A 33 1.82 -18.38 -2.92
CA ARG A 33 3.11 -18.12 -3.54
C ARG A 33 2.94 -17.23 -4.77
N TYR A 34 3.74 -16.19 -4.85
CA TYR A 34 3.73 -15.20 -5.91
C TYR A 34 5.12 -15.08 -6.54
N GLU A 35 5.12 -14.78 -7.83
CA GLU A 35 6.31 -14.42 -8.58
C GLU A 35 6.28 -12.95 -8.92
N LEU A 36 7.33 -12.24 -8.55
CA LEU A 36 7.56 -10.91 -9.09
C LEU A 36 8.14 -11.06 -10.49
N ARG A 37 7.40 -10.63 -11.50
CA ARG A 37 7.85 -10.60 -12.89
C ARG A 37 7.99 -9.16 -13.33
N CYS A 38 9.14 -8.81 -13.89
CA CYS A 38 9.37 -7.48 -14.45
C CYS A 38 9.55 -7.61 -15.96
N GLN A 39 8.84 -6.76 -16.69
CA GLN A 39 8.97 -6.66 -18.13
C GLN A 39 10.24 -5.87 -18.46
N ASP A 40 11.04 -6.44 -19.35
CA ASP A 40 12.19 -5.76 -19.91
C ASP A 40 11.72 -4.70 -20.92
N PRO A 41 12.10 -3.42 -20.75
CA PRO A 41 11.59 -2.35 -21.60
C PRO A 41 12.13 -2.42 -23.04
N GLN A 42 13.28 -3.07 -23.27
CA GLN A 42 13.88 -3.17 -24.60
C GLN A 42 13.28 -4.33 -25.41
N THR A 43 13.20 -5.51 -24.80
CA THR A 43 12.75 -6.75 -25.45
C THR A 43 11.27 -7.04 -25.24
N ARG A 44 10.59 -6.29 -24.37
CA ARG A 44 9.20 -6.50 -23.94
C ARG A 44 8.92 -7.88 -23.34
N GLN A 45 9.95 -8.62 -22.95
CA GLN A 45 9.81 -9.93 -22.34
C GLN A 45 9.62 -9.84 -20.83
N TRP A 46 8.81 -10.73 -20.27
CA TRP A 46 8.60 -10.82 -18.82
C TRP A 46 9.60 -11.76 -18.19
N THR A 47 10.46 -11.25 -17.32
CA THR A 47 11.45 -12.05 -16.58
C THR A 47 11.08 -12.15 -15.11
N VAL A 48 11.28 -13.32 -14.51
CA VAL A 48 11.06 -13.53 -13.07
C VAL A 48 12.21 -12.88 -12.30
N ALA A 49 11.89 -11.89 -11.47
CA ALA A 49 12.83 -11.24 -10.57
C ALA A 49 12.96 -11.99 -9.23
N GLY A 50 11.93 -12.75 -8.83
CA GLY A 50 11.98 -13.61 -7.65
C GLY A 50 10.63 -14.19 -7.25
N GLN A 51 10.64 -15.03 -6.22
CA GLN A 51 9.46 -15.64 -5.62
C GLN A 51 9.31 -15.18 -4.17
N VAL A 52 8.08 -14.87 -3.79
CA VAL A 52 7.68 -14.43 -2.46
C VAL A 52 6.35 -15.04 -2.09
N THR A 53 6.20 -15.40 -0.83
CA THR A 53 4.95 -15.83 -0.21
C THR A 53 4.45 -14.68 0.67
N ASP A 54 3.14 -14.45 0.68
CA ASP A 54 2.51 -13.31 1.37
C ASP A 54 3.17 -11.97 1.00
N PRO A 55 3.15 -11.58 -0.29
CA PRO A 55 3.84 -10.39 -0.77
C PRO A 55 3.17 -9.12 -0.22
N GLU A 56 4.00 -8.22 0.32
CA GLU A 56 3.64 -6.88 0.74
C GLU A 56 4.43 -5.85 -0.06
N ILE A 57 3.74 -4.91 -0.71
CA ILE A 57 4.39 -3.83 -1.45
C ILE A 57 4.64 -2.68 -0.48
N ALA A 58 5.91 -2.43 -0.17
CA ALA A 58 6.33 -1.29 0.64
C ALA A 58 7.01 -0.23 -0.24
N GLU A 59 6.71 1.04 0.01
CA GLU A 59 7.46 2.13 -0.59
C GLU A 59 8.82 2.27 0.09
N GLN A 60 9.88 2.30 -0.72
CA GLN A 60 11.21 2.57 -0.23
C GLN A 60 11.56 4.02 -0.56
N PRO A 61 11.71 4.89 0.47
CA PRO A 61 12.09 6.27 0.23
C PRO A 61 13.45 6.34 -0.47
N ALA A 62 13.58 7.30 -1.38
CA ALA A 62 14.85 7.58 -2.04
C ALA A 62 15.89 7.93 -0.97
N ALA A 63 16.91 7.09 -0.81
CA ALA A 63 17.97 7.30 0.17
C ALA A 63 19.34 7.26 -0.52
N GLY A 64 20.18 8.25 -0.26
CA GLY A 64 21.56 8.28 -0.73
C GLY A 64 21.73 8.27 -2.25
N GLY A 65 20.91 9.05 -2.98
CA GLY A 65 21.03 9.18 -4.44
C GLY A 65 20.52 7.99 -5.25
N LYS A 66 19.93 6.97 -4.59
CA LYS A 66 19.16 5.93 -5.28
C LYS A 66 17.73 6.41 -5.48
N ALA A 67 17.22 6.28 -6.72
CA ALA A 67 15.83 6.58 -7.03
C ALA A 67 14.93 5.81 -6.06
N GLY A 68 13.99 6.53 -5.43
CA GLY A 68 12.94 5.91 -4.63
C GLY A 68 12.16 4.94 -5.50
N GLY A 69 11.77 3.82 -4.91
CA GLY A 69 11.11 2.74 -5.63
C GLY A 69 10.21 1.95 -4.70
N ARG A 70 9.54 0.94 -5.25
CA ARG A 70 8.77 0.00 -4.44
C ARG A 70 9.64 -1.24 -4.19
N VAL A 71 9.41 -1.90 -3.07
CA VAL A 71 9.97 -3.22 -2.78
C VAL A 71 8.84 -4.17 -2.43
N VAL A 72 8.92 -5.38 -2.94
CA VAL A 72 8.00 -6.45 -2.54
C VAL A 72 8.68 -7.25 -1.44
N ARG A 73 8.16 -7.14 -0.23
CA ARG A 73 8.60 -7.91 0.93
C ARG A 73 7.75 -9.16 1.02
N GLY A 74 8.31 -10.23 1.56
CA GLY A 74 7.57 -11.45 1.81
C GLY A 74 8.49 -12.55 2.30
N THR A 75 8.01 -13.79 2.21
CA THR A 75 8.79 -14.97 2.60
C THR A 75 9.26 -15.71 1.36
N GLY A 76 10.57 -15.91 1.21
CA GLY A 76 11.17 -16.68 0.12
C GLY A 76 10.76 -18.15 0.16
N ALA A 77 11.08 -18.89 -0.90
CA ALA A 77 10.79 -20.33 -0.98
C ALA A 77 11.55 -21.16 0.09
N ASP A 78 12.61 -20.58 0.64
CA ASP A 78 13.44 -21.11 1.73
C ASP A 78 12.90 -20.75 3.14
N GLY A 79 11.75 -20.07 3.23
CA GLY A 79 11.12 -19.69 4.50
C GLY A 79 11.74 -18.45 5.16
N LYS A 80 12.69 -17.77 4.50
CA LYS A 80 13.34 -16.57 5.03
C LYS A 80 12.68 -15.29 4.51
N PRO A 81 12.73 -14.18 5.29
CA PRO A 81 12.28 -12.89 4.80
C PRO A 81 13.14 -12.45 3.62
N VAL A 82 12.48 -12.05 2.53
CA VAL A 82 13.13 -11.52 1.32
C VAL A 82 12.45 -10.22 0.91
N ALA A 83 13.25 -9.31 0.34
CA ALA A 83 12.76 -8.08 -0.28
C ALA A 83 13.22 -8.05 -1.73
N LEU A 84 12.28 -8.10 -2.65
CA LEU A 84 12.53 -8.02 -4.09
C LEU A 84 12.38 -6.56 -4.55
N PRO A 85 13.38 -6.01 -5.25
CA PRO A 85 13.27 -4.66 -5.78
C PRO A 85 12.22 -4.59 -6.90
N MET A 86 11.35 -3.59 -6.85
CA MET A 86 10.43 -3.24 -7.92
C MET A 86 10.93 -1.93 -8.57
N PRO A 87 11.84 -2.01 -9.57
CA PRO A 87 12.41 -0.84 -10.21
C PRO A 87 11.34 -0.03 -10.93
N SER A 88 11.32 1.29 -10.71
CA SER A 88 10.35 2.21 -11.35
C SER A 88 10.55 2.38 -12.86
N ASP A 89 11.72 2.00 -13.37
CA ASP A 89 12.07 2.01 -14.80
C ASP A 89 11.39 0.87 -15.59
N ARG A 90 10.82 -0.13 -14.90
CA ARG A 90 10.23 -1.31 -15.53
C ARG A 90 8.82 -1.56 -15.01
N THR A 91 7.98 -2.13 -15.88
CA THR A 91 6.66 -2.62 -15.45
C THR A 91 6.84 -3.94 -14.73
N CYS A 92 6.56 -3.98 -13.43
CA CYS A 92 6.59 -5.21 -12.64
C CYS A 92 5.18 -5.60 -12.18
N MET A 93 4.91 -6.91 -12.14
CA MET A 93 3.64 -7.50 -11.76
C MET A 93 3.87 -8.72 -10.88
N LEU A 94 3.02 -8.90 -9.87
CA LEU A 94 2.96 -10.14 -9.08
C LEU A 94 2.02 -11.12 -9.77
N SER A 95 2.50 -12.33 -10.05
CA SER A 95 1.71 -13.42 -10.60
C SER A 95 1.58 -14.52 -9.55
N ALA A 96 0.35 -14.93 -9.23
CA ALA A 96 0.14 -16.13 -8.40
C ALA A 96 0.66 -17.37 -9.14
N ARG A 97 1.25 -18.31 -8.39
CA ARG A 97 1.79 -19.55 -8.92
C ARG A 97 1.02 -20.76 -8.43
#